data_AF-A0A7S0I263-F1
#
_entry.id   AF-A0A7S0I263-F1
#
_cell.length_a   1.000
_cell.length_b   1.000
_cell.length_c   1.000
_cell.angle_alpha   90.00
_cell.angle_beta   90.00
_cell.angle_gamma   90.00
#
_symmetry.space_group_name_H-M   'P 1'
#
loop_
_entity.id
_entity.type
_entity.pdbx_description
1 polymer ?
#
loop_
_entity_poly.entity_id
_entity_poly.type
_entity_poly.pdbx_seq_one_letter_code
_entity_poly.pdbx_strand_id
1 'polypeptide(L)'
;IEWFKYGFRIVCLLLFASFNTFLSLFEHTFHSDAISKVQLDDEPIFIIGHPRTGTTLVHNVLSSDPRFSFATNLQVGFPSTFIWMSNFQWLLSFFIDKKRPMDNMDLSLSLPGEDEIATTLLSTGCSAYMPLFFMTRYENYLDLLDLNTSKERLDKWTQAFLY
;
A
#
# COMPACT_ATOMS: atom_id res chain seq x y z
N ILE A 1 -14.59 20.77 13.58
CA ILE A 1 -13.13 20.51 13.54
C ILE A 1 -12.49 21.53 14.47
N GLU A 2 -11.76 21.09 15.50
CA GLU A 2 -11.00 22.01 16.37
C GLU A 2 -9.75 22.51 15.62
N TRP A 3 -9.92 23.56 14.82
CA TRP A 3 -8.88 24.07 13.91
C TRP A 3 -7.57 24.44 14.63
N PHE A 4 -7.65 24.90 15.87
CA PHE A 4 -6.46 25.25 16.65
C PHE A 4 -5.63 24.01 17.05
N LYS A 5 -6.29 22.87 17.27
CA LYS A 5 -5.65 21.61 17.68
C LYS A 5 -5.19 20.77 16.50
N TYR A 6 -5.95 20.77 15.40
CA TYR A 6 -5.70 19.93 14.24
C TYR A 6 -5.19 20.68 13.01
N GLY A 7 -5.22 22.02 13.00
CA GLY A 7 -4.87 22.84 11.84
C GLY A 7 -3.46 22.58 11.33
N PHE A 8 -2.47 22.52 12.24
CA PHE A 8 -1.09 22.17 11.87
C PHE A 8 -1.00 20.81 11.18
N ARG A 9 -1.67 19.79 11.73
CA ARG A 9 -1.69 18.44 11.14
C ARG A 9 -2.35 18.44 9.76
N ILE A 10 -3.46 19.15 9.60
CA ILE A 10 -4.16 19.27 8.31
C ILE A 10 -3.23 19.94 7.29
N VAL A 11 -2.55 21.02 7.64
CA VAL A 11 -1.59 21.69 6.75
C VAL A 11 -0.46 20.76 6.35
N CYS A 12 0.17 20.05 7.30
CA CYS A 12 1.21 19.07 6.98
C CYS A 12 0.70 17.97 6.06
N LEU A 13 -0.46 17.38 6.35
CA LEU A 13 -1.07 16.34 5.50
C LEU A 13 -1.37 16.85 4.09
N LEU A 14 -1.89 18.06 3.95
CA LEU A 14 -2.14 18.67 2.65
C LEU A 14 -0.85 18.93 1.87
N LEU A 15 0.21 19.39 2.55
CA LEU A 15 1.52 19.58 1.93
C LEU A 15 2.10 18.25 1.44
N PHE A 16 2.08 17.20 2.27
CA PHE A 16 2.55 15.87 1.87
C PHE A 16 1.69 15.27 0.75
N ALA A 17 0.37 15.39 0.82
CA ALA A 17 -0.53 14.92 -0.23
C ALA A 17 -0.29 15.66 -1.56
N SER A 18 -0.08 16.98 -1.52
CA SER A 18 0.22 17.78 -2.71
C SER A 18 1.57 17.38 -3.31
N PHE A 19 2.59 17.17 -2.47
CA PHE A 19 3.90 16.70 -2.90
C PHE A 19 3.82 15.29 -3.53
N ASN A 20 3.12 14.36 -2.88
CA ASN A 20 2.91 13.01 -3.41
C ASN A 20 2.14 13.02 -4.75
N THR A 21 1.12 13.87 -4.87
CA THR A 21 0.36 14.04 -6.11
C THR A 21 1.23 14.60 -7.24
N PHE A 22 2.07 15.59 -6.94
CA PHE A 22 3.00 16.16 -7.90
C PHE A 22 4.02 15.13 -8.40
N LEU A 23 4.62 14.35 -7.49
CA LEU A 23 5.53 13.27 -7.86
C LEU A 23 4.82 12.17 -8.65
N SER A 24 3.58 11.84 -8.30
CA SER A 24 2.81 10.81 -9.00
C SER A 24 2.51 11.21 -10.44
N LEU A 25 2.16 12.48 -10.66
CA LEU A 25 1.99 13.00 -12.01
C LEU A 25 3.30 12.89 -12.80
N PHE A 26 4.42 13.27 -12.20
CA PHE A 26 5.73 13.17 -12.83
C PHE A 26 6.06 11.70 -13.17
N GLU A 27 5.92 10.77 -12.23
CA GLU A 27 6.13 9.34 -12.45
C GLU A 27 5.29 8.81 -13.61
N HIS A 28 3.99 9.10 -13.59
CA HIS A 28 3.06 8.71 -14.64
C HIS A 28 3.48 9.28 -16.01
N THR A 29 3.89 10.55 -16.08
CA THR A 29 4.32 11.15 -17.36
C THR A 29 5.60 10.53 -17.93
N PHE A 30 6.54 10.09 -17.10
CA PHE A 30 7.84 9.58 -17.55
C PHE A 30 7.89 8.05 -17.69
N HIS A 31 7.07 7.31 -16.95
CA HIS A 31 7.15 5.85 -16.86
C HIS A 31 5.89 5.11 -17.29
N SER A 32 4.76 5.77 -17.59
CA SER A 32 3.52 5.09 -18.03
C SER A 32 3.72 4.16 -19.23
N ASP A 33 4.48 4.60 -20.24
CA ASP A 33 4.81 3.79 -21.42
C ASP A 33 5.68 2.57 -21.09
N ALA A 34 6.52 2.66 -20.06
CA ALA A 34 7.35 1.55 -19.63
C ALA A 34 6.53 0.55 -18.80
N ILE A 35 5.70 1.04 -17.88
CA ILE A 35 4.83 0.24 -17.01
C ILE A 35 3.82 -0.56 -17.86
N SER A 36 3.17 0.09 -18.84
CA SER A 36 2.18 -0.57 -19.72
C SER A 36 2.76 -1.68 -20.61
N LYS A 37 4.09 -1.75 -20.75
CA LYS A 37 4.78 -2.79 -21.51
C LYS A 37 5.29 -3.93 -20.65
N VAL A 38 5.21 -3.80 -19.31
CA VAL A 38 5.61 -4.88 -18.40
C VAL A 38 4.64 -6.04 -18.60
N GLN A 39 5.18 -7.20 -18.93
CA GLN A 39 4.42 -8.45 -18.97
C GLN A 39 4.39 -9.00 -17.55
N LEU A 40 3.17 -9.18 -17.02
CA LEU A 40 2.97 -9.88 -15.77
C LEU A 40 3.06 -11.38 -16.00
N ASP A 41 3.54 -12.11 -14.99
CA ASP A 41 3.49 -13.57 -14.98
C ASP A 41 2.02 -14.01 -14.80
N ASP A 42 1.59 -15.01 -15.55
CA ASP A 42 0.23 -15.54 -15.52
C ASP A 42 -0.02 -16.46 -14.30
N GLU A 43 1.03 -16.77 -13.52
CA GLU A 43 0.98 -17.68 -12.37
C GLU A 43 1.31 -16.99 -11.02
N PRO A 44 0.50 -16.01 -10.54
CA PRO A 44 0.75 -15.35 -9.26
C PRO A 44 0.48 -16.28 -8.07
N ILE A 45 1.29 -16.13 -7.02
CA ILE A 45 1.08 -16.81 -5.73
C ILE A 45 0.41 -15.83 -4.76
N PHE A 46 -0.81 -16.14 -4.33
CA PHE A 46 -1.51 -15.38 -3.31
C PHE A 46 -1.31 -16.00 -1.92
N ILE A 47 -0.87 -15.19 -0.96
CA ILE A 47 -0.77 -15.58 0.45
C ILE A 47 -1.96 -15.00 1.19
N ILE A 48 -2.97 -15.84 1.44
CA ILE A 48 -4.21 -15.44 2.12
C ILE A 48 -4.27 -16.12 3.49
N GLY A 49 -4.67 -15.37 4.51
CA GLY A 49 -4.85 -15.91 5.85
C GLY A 49 -5.33 -14.84 6.82
N HIS A 50 -5.72 -15.28 8.01
CA HIS A 50 -6.10 -14.35 9.06
C HIS A 50 -4.84 -13.65 9.62
N PRO A 51 -4.97 -12.43 10.15
CA PRO A 51 -3.88 -11.79 10.87
C PRO A 51 -3.33 -12.73 11.96
N ARG A 52 -2.01 -12.72 12.15
CA ARG A 52 -1.30 -13.50 13.17
C ARG A 52 -1.23 -15.03 12.93
N THR A 53 -1.57 -15.53 11.73
CA THR A 53 -1.41 -16.96 11.38
C THR A 53 -0.08 -17.29 10.69
N GLY A 54 0.90 -16.39 10.75
CA GLY A 54 2.23 -16.61 10.15
C GLY A 54 2.33 -16.28 8.66
N THR A 55 1.34 -15.63 8.06
CA THR A 55 1.37 -15.19 6.65
C THR A 55 2.60 -14.33 6.33
N THR A 56 2.98 -13.41 7.22
CA THR A 56 4.21 -12.61 7.06
C THR A 56 5.47 -13.48 6.97
N LEU A 57 5.56 -14.56 7.77
CA LEU A 57 6.71 -15.45 7.73
C LEU A 57 6.77 -16.20 6.41
N VAL A 58 5.62 -16.72 5.92
CA VAL A 58 5.53 -17.37 4.61
C VAL A 58 5.94 -16.40 3.50
N HIS A 59 5.46 -15.15 3.54
CA HIS A 59 5.84 -14.14 2.55
C HIS A 59 7.35 -13.90 2.55
N ASN A 60 7.97 -13.68 3.72
CA ASN A 60 9.42 -13.51 3.83
C ASN A 60 10.22 -14.70 3.27
N VAL A 61 9.78 -15.92 3.50
CA VAL A 61 10.45 -17.14 2.99
C VAL A 61 10.37 -17.20 1.47
N LEU A 62 9.20 -16.96 0.88
CA LEU A 62 9.02 -16.97 -0.57
C LEU A 62 9.80 -15.83 -1.24
N SER A 63 9.76 -14.62 -0.66
CA SER A 63 10.50 -13.45 -1.12
C SER A 63 12.03 -13.60 -1.06
N SER A 64 12.54 -14.62 -0.37
CA SER A 64 13.98 -14.89 -0.33
C SER A 64 14.48 -15.62 -1.57
N ASP A 65 13.58 -16.19 -2.38
CA ASP A 65 13.92 -16.85 -3.65
C ASP A 65 13.88 -15.82 -4.80
N PRO A 66 14.99 -15.59 -5.53
CA PRO A 66 15.10 -14.56 -6.55
C PRO A 66 14.22 -14.82 -7.80
N ARG A 67 13.58 -15.98 -7.89
CA ARG A 67 12.60 -16.27 -8.97
C ARG A 67 11.29 -15.52 -8.76
N PHE A 68 10.98 -15.11 -7.53
CA PHE A 68 9.76 -14.37 -7.23
C PHE A 68 10.01 -12.87 -7.19
N SER A 69 9.05 -12.12 -7.72
CA SER A 69 8.91 -10.68 -7.51
C SER A 69 7.81 -10.43 -6.49
N PHE A 70 7.97 -9.39 -5.67
CA PHE A 70 7.02 -9.02 -4.62
C PHE A 70 7.06 -7.51 -4.39
N ALA A 71 5.97 -6.95 -3.86
CA ALA A 71 5.93 -5.55 -3.48
C ALA A 71 6.64 -5.34 -2.14
N THR A 72 7.58 -4.39 -2.09
CA THR A 72 8.27 -4.02 -0.85
C THR A 72 7.45 -3.05 -0.01
N ASN A 73 7.80 -2.90 1.27
CA ASN A 73 7.17 -1.92 2.16
C ASN A 73 7.23 -0.49 1.62
N LEU A 74 8.30 -0.12 0.89
CA LEU A 74 8.37 1.19 0.21
C LEU A 74 7.31 1.28 -0.89
N GLN A 75 7.20 0.25 -1.72
CA GLN A 75 6.31 0.23 -2.87
C GLN A 75 4.85 0.27 -2.43
N VAL A 76 4.46 -0.55 -1.45
CA VAL A 76 3.07 -0.54 -0.96
C VAL A 76 2.71 0.74 -0.20
N GLY A 77 3.69 1.39 0.43
CA GLY A 77 3.49 2.68 1.10
C GLY A 77 3.39 3.88 0.16
N PHE A 78 4.06 3.81 -0.99
CA PHE A 78 4.12 4.88 -2.00
C PHE A 78 3.76 4.35 -3.40
N PRO A 79 2.58 3.75 -3.61
CA PRO A 79 2.29 2.93 -4.79
C PRO A 79 2.24 3.73 -6.10
N SER A 80 2.05 5.04 -6.04
CA SER A 80 2.01 5.91 -7.22
C SER A 80 3.31 6.68 -7.48
N THR A 81 4.31 6.53 -6.61
CA THR A 81 5.57 7.30 -6.63
C THR A 81 6.82 6.45 -6.35
N PHE A 82 6.68 5.12 -6.30
CA PHE A 82 7.73 4.25 -5.79
C PHE A 82 8.95 4.18 -6.72
N ILE A 83 8.80 4.39 -8.03
CA ILE A 83 9.93 4.33 -8.97
C ILE A 83 10.92 5.43 -8.62
N TRP A 84 10.43 6.65 -8.38
CA TRP A 84 11.28 7.75 -7.94
C TRP A 84 11.67 7.63 -6.47
N MET A 85 10.74 7.26 -5.58
CA MET A 85 11.01 7.15 -4.14
C MET A 85 12.03 6.07 -3.79
N SER A 86 12.17 5.03 -4.62
CA SER A 86 13.20 3.99 -4.44
C SER A 86 14.62 4.58 -4.41
N ASN A 87 14.89 5.64 -5.17
CA ASN A 87 16.19 6.34 -5.14
C ASN A 87 16.48 7.03 -3.80
N PHE A 88 15.43 7.35 -3.05
CA PHE A 88 15.49 8.00 -1.74
C PHE A 88 15.21 7.04 -0.58
N GLN A 89 15.14 5.73 -0.85
CA GLN A 89 14.88 4.70 0.17
C GLN A 89 15.84 4.80 1.37
N TRP A 90 17.11 5.08 1.12
CA TRP A 90 18.13 5.23 2.17
C TRP A 90 17.78 6.39 3.13
N LEU A 91 17.26 7.51 2.62
CA LEU A 91 16.87 8.66 3.43
C LEU A 91 15.62 8.34 4.26
N LEU A 92 14.62 7.69 3.63
CA LEU A 92 13.39 7.27 4.29
C LEU A 92 13.65 6.23 5.40
N SER A 93 14.67 5.37 5.21
CA SER A 93 15.01 4.32 6.18
C SER A 93 15.42 4.86 7.55
N PHE A 94 15.91 6.11 7.64
CA PHE A 94 16.25 6.74 8.92
C PHE A 94 15.04 7.08 9.78
N PHE A 95 13.84 7.19 9.19
CA PHE A 95 12.61 7.55 9.91
C PHE A 95 11.79 6.33 10.33
N ILE A 96 12.23 5.11 10.01
CA ILE A 96 11.49 3.88 10.26
C ILE A 96 12.16 3.10 11.39
N ASP A 97 11.35 2.62 12.31
CA ASP A 97 11.80 1.72 13.37
C ASP A 97 12.28 0.39 12.78
N LYS A 98 13.33 -0.20 13.37
CA LYS A 98 13.85 -1.50 12.91
C LYS A 98 12.89 -2.67 13.14
N LYS A 99 11.94 -2.50 14.06
CA LYS A 99 11.02 -3.55 14.52
C LYS A 99 9.60 -3.01 14.60
N ARG A 100 8.65 -3.87 14.24
CA ARG A 100 7.22 -3.59 14.37
C ARG A 100 6.80 -3.60 15.85
N PRO A 101 6.12 -2.57 16.37
CA PRO A 101 5.76 -2.50 17.79
C PRO A 101 4.76 -3.58 18.23
N MET A 102 3.90 -4.04 17.31
CA MET A 102 2.85 -5.01 17.60
C MET A 102 3.36 -6.46 17.71
N ASP A 103 4.50 -6.79 17.10
CA ASP A 103 4.95 -8.18 17.01
C ASP A 103 6.44 -8.43 16.91
N ASN A 104 7.26 -7.39 17.02
CA ASN A 104 8.72 -7.46 17.04
C ASN A 104 9.35 -8.15 15.81
N MET A 105 8.62 -8.20 14.69
CA MET A 105 9.16 -8.62 13.40
C MET A 105 10.03 -7.51 12.80
N ASP A 106 11.00 -7.90 11.96
CA ASP A 106 11.83 -6.94 11.26
C ASP A 106 10.99 -6.03 10.36
N LEU A 107 11.32 -4.74 10.41
CA LEU A 107 10.72 -3.71 9.59
C LEU A 107 11.81 -3.01 8.79
N SER A 108 11.67 -3.06 7.47
CA SER A 108 12.56 -2.40 6.51
C SER A 108 11.77 -2.09 5.25
N LEU A 109 12.14 -1.00 4.59
CA LEU A 109 11.57 -0.57 3.31
C LEU A 109 11.75 -1.60 2.19
N SER A 110 12.76 -2.46 2.29
CA SER A 110 13.05 -3.52 1.31
C SER A 110 12.37 -4.86 1.60
N LEU A 111 11.79 -5.02 2.78
CA LEU A 111 11.08 -6.26 3.13
C LEU A 111 9.72 -6.31 2.42
N PRO A 112 9.18 -7.51 2.17
CA PRO A 112 7.86 -7.66 1.56
C PRO A 112 6.77 -6.98 2.38
N GLY A 113 5.90 -6.25 1.67
CA GLY A 113 4.73 -5.56 2.21
C GLY A 113 3.43 -6.31 1.93
N GLU A 114 2.33 -5.81 2.48
CA GLU A 114 0.99 -6.31 2.19
C GLU A 114 0.38 -5.47 1.07
N ASP A 115 0.03 -6.11 -0.06
CA ASP A 115 -0.48 -5.42 -1.26
C ASP A 115 -1.77 -4.63 -0.97
N GLU A 116 -2.59 -5.11 -0.04
CA GLU A 116 -3.84 -4.45 0.38
C GLU A 116 -3.62 -3.02 0.87
N ILE A 117 -2.42 -2.69 1.40
CA ILE A 117 -2.05 -1.31 1.78
C ILE A 117 -2.01 -0.43 0.53
N ALA A 118 -1.36 -0.89 -0.55
CA ALA A 118 -1.30 -0.18 -1.82
C ALA A 118 -2.70 -0.05 -2.43
N THR A 119 -3.44 -1.15 -2.49
CA THR A 119 -4.78 -1.20 -3.07
C THR A 119 -5.76 -0.31 -2.32
N THR A 120 -5.62 -0.15 -1.00
CA THR A 120 -6.40 0.83 -0.22
C THR A 120 -6.24 2.24 -0.77
N LEU A 121 -5.01 2.66 -1.03
CA LEU A 121 -4.70 4.00 -1.52
C LEU A 121 -5.14 4.18 -2.98
N LEU A 122 -4.79 3.23 -3.85
CA LEU A 122 -5.06 3.29 -5.29
C LEU A 122 -6.56 3.19 -5.61
N SER A 123 -7.31 2.37 -4.86
CA SER A 123 -8.77 2.23 -5.04
C SER A 123 -9.59 3.36 -4.39
N THR A 124 -8.92 4.38 -3.84
CA THR A 124 -9.56 5.48 -3.11
C THR A 124 -10.41 5.01 -1.92
N GLY A 125 -9.94 3.97 -1.22
CA GLY A 125 -10.59 3.43 -0.02
C GLY A 125 -11.62 2.34 -0.27
N CYS A 126 -11.63 1.70 -1.44
CA CYS A 126 -12.42 0.50 -1.70
C CYS A 126 -11.66 -0.76 -1.25
N SER A 127 -11.22 -0.80 0.01
CA SER A 127 -10.44 -1.92 0.59
C SER A 127 -11.00 -2.40 1.93
N ALA A 128 -10.73 -3.66 2.25
CA ALA A 128 -11.04 -4.27 3.54
C ALA A 128 -10.33 -3.60 4.74
N TYR A 129 -9.31 -2.76 4.51
CA TYR A 129 -8.57 -2.05 5.56
C TYR A 129 -9.24 -0.75 6.00
N MET A 130 -10.23 -0.25 5.26
CA MET A 130 -10.89 1.02 5.55
C MET A 130 -11.55 1.12 6.94
N PRO A 131 -12.11 0.05 7.54
CA PRO A 131 -12.51 0.00 8.95
C PRO A 131 -11.42 0.43 9.95
N LEU A 132 -10.14 0.18 9.66
CA LEU A 132 -9.02 0.56 10.53
C LEU A 132 -8.78 2.07 10.54
N PHE A 133 -9.04 2.74 9.41
CA PHE A 133 -8.89 4.19 9.28
C PHE A 133 -10.10 4.96 9.81
N PHE A 134 -11.30 4.44 9.55
CA PHE A 134 -12.57 5.09 9.92
C PHE A 134 -13.38 4.23 10.89
N MET A 135 -12.83 3.98 12.07
CA MET A 135 -13.44 3.09 13.07
C MET A 135 -14.86 3.49 13.47
N THR A 136 -15.21 4.78 13.49
CA THR A 136 -16.57 5.24 13.82
C THR A 136 -17.59 5.01 12.70
N ARG A 137 -17.12 4.69 11.49
CA ARG A 137 -17.94 4.44 10.29
C ARG A 137 -17.63 3.08 9.67
N TYR A 138 -17.07 2.16 10.46
CA TYR A 138 -16.58 0.87 9.99
C TYR A 138 -17.66 0.05 9.26
N GLU A 139 -18.92 0.18 9.68
CA GLU A 139 -20.10 -0.49 9.09
C GLU A 139 -20.25 -0.22 7.59
N ASN A 140 -19.80 0.95 7.10
CA ASN A 140 -19.86 1.30 5.67
C ASN A 140 -18.88 0.49 4.79
N TYR A 141 -17.98 -0.26 5.42
CA TYR A 141 -16.89 -0.98 4.77
C TYR A 141 -16.88 -2.47 5.12
N LEU A 142 -17.82 -2.97 5.93
CA LEU A 142 -17.93 -4.40 6.26
C LEU A 142 -18.22 -5.26 5.03
N ASP A 143 -18.93 -4.71 4.05
CA ASP A 143 -19.22 -5.40 2.78
C ASP A 143 -17.96 -5.76 1.99
N LEU A 144 -16.87 -4.98 2.14
CA LEU A 144 -15.57 -5.26 1.55
C LEU A 144 -14.80 -6.36 2.30
N LEU A 145 -15.04 -6.52 3.61
CA LEU A 145 -14.46 -7.60 4.41
C LEU A 145 -15.13 -8.95 4.11
N ASP A 146 -16.47 -8.94 3.97
CA ASP A 146 -17.26 -10.15 3.73
C ASP A 146 -17.28 -10.58 2.25
N LEU A 147 -16.53 -9.89 1.38
CA LEU A 147 -16.49 -10.09 -0.08
C LEU A 147 -17.88 -9.99 -0.74
N ASN A 148 -18.84 -9.37 -0.07
CA ASN A 148 -20.22 -9.19 -0.51
C ASN A 148 -20.49 -7.71 -0.81
N THR A 149 -19.65 -7.15 -1.69
CA THR A 149 -19.68 -5.74 -2.04
C THR A 149 -20.39 -5.49 -3.38
N SER A 150 -20.65 -4.21 -3.70
CA SER A 150 -21.21 -3.84 -4.99
C SER A 150 -20.22 -4.08 -6.13
N LYS A 151 -20.73 -4.37 -7.32
CA LYS A 151 -19.89 -4.53 -8.51
C LYS A 151 -18.98 -3.33 -8.75
N GLU A 152 -19.47 -2.11 -8.53
CA GLU A 152 -18.66 -0.89 -8.69
C GLU A 152 -17.43 -0.86 -7.76
N ARG A 153 -17.60 -1.25 -6.49
CA ARG A 153 -16.49 -1.28 -5.52
C ARG A 153 -15.50 -2.39 -5.84
N LEU A 154 -16.01 -3.55 -6.25
CA LEU A 154 -15.17 -4.67 -6.69
C LEU A 154 -14.37 -4.30 -7.94
N ASP A 155 -14.99 -3.65 -8.92
CA ASP A 155 -14.34 -3.21 -10.15
C ASP A 155 -13.24 -2.17 -9.84
N LYS A 156 -13.50 -1.22 -8.92
CA LYS A 156 -12.50 -0.25 -8.45
C LYS A 156 -11.31 -0.90 -7.74
N TRP A 157 -11.55 -1.86 -6.86
CA TRP A 157 -10.48 -2.61 -6.19
C TRP A 157 -9.67 -3.42 -7.22
N THR A 158 -10.36 -4.09 -8.15
CA THR A 158 -9.72 -4.92 -9.18
C THR A 158 -8.85 -4.08 -10.11
N GLN A 159 -9.36 -2.93 -10.57
CA GLN A 159 -8.57 -1.98 -11.37
C GLN A 159 -7.34 -1.47 -10.60
N ALA A 160 -7.49 -1.16 -9.32
CA ALA A 160 -6.37 -0.73 -8.49
C ALA A 160 -5.32 -1.83 -8.27
N PHE A 161 -5.73 -3.10 -8.22
CA PHE A 161 -4.83 -4.25 -8.08
C PHE A 161 -4.12 -4.61 -9.38
N LEU A 162 -4.83 -4.53 -10.52
CA LEU A 162 -4.25 -4.79 -11.84
C LEU A 162 -3.40 -3.64 -12.38
N TYR A 163 -3.62 -2.43 -11.86
CA TYR A 163 -3.03 -1.14 -12.25
C TYR A 163 -3.17 -0.81 -13.75
#